data_AF-A0A7V9MSP5-F1
#
_entry.id   AF-A0A7V9MSP5-F1
#
_cell.length_a   1.000
_cell.length_b   1.000
_cell.length_c   1.000
_cell.angle_alpha   90.00
_cell.angle_beta   90.00
_cell.angle_gamma   90.00
#
_symmetry.space_group_name_H-M   'P 1'
#
loop_
_entity.id
_entity.type
_entity.pdbx_description
1 polymer ?
#
loop_
_entity_poly.entity_id
_entity_poly.type
_entity_poly.pdbx_seq_one_letter_code
_entity_poly.pdbx_strand_id
1 'polypeptide(L)'
;MIDDELHESVHPDDAAQILDAPSRRFVHPPHPLEHRLIFRNIGREDYTPDLDCYLKNGGYEQLRKAVTMTRAGIVNEVKTSGLRGRGGAGFPCGVKWSFIKPDEQKPVYLICNADESEPGTFKDRYIIHEDPHQLLEGILISCFALGVKTAYIYI
;
A
#
# COMPACT_ATOMS: atom_id res chain seq x y z
N MET A 1 -2.25 -13.79 13.15
CA MET A 1 -2.57 -13.60 11.72
C MET A 1 -1.49 -12.83 10.97
N ILE A 2 -0.23 -13.25 11.14
CA ILE A 2 0.86 -13.13 10.17
C ILE A 2 1.53 -14.49 10.30
N ASP A 3 1.63 -15.23 9.20
CA ASP A 3 2.02 -16.65 9.14
C ASP A 3 0.97 -17.64 9.70
N ASP A 4 -0.31 -17.22 9.78
CA ASP A 4 -1.38 -18.13 10.17
C ASP A 4 -1.73 -19.05 9.01
N GLU A 5 -1.60 -20.35 9.25
CA GLU A 5 -1.97 -21.39 8.31
C GLU A 5 -3.48 -21.66 8.47
N LEU A 6 -4.26 -21.42 7.41
CA LEU A 6 -5.69 -21.71 7.44
C LEU A 6 -5.88 -23.21 7.20
N HIS A 7 -6.33 -23.89 8.23
CA HIS A 7 -6.79 -25.27 8.16
C HIS A 7 -8.31 -25.27 8.17
N GLU A 8 -8.94 -25.70 7.06
CA GLU A 8 -10.39 -25.85 6.96
C GLU A 8 -10.80 -27.29 7.30
N SER A 9 -12.02 -27.48 7.80
CA SER A 9 -12.57 -28.81 8.12
C SER A 9 -11.73 -29.63 9.12
N VAL A 10 -11.10 -28.97 10.08
CA VAL A 10 -10.25 -29.60 11.11
C VAL A 10 -11.08 -30.33 12.16
N HIS A 11 -10.73 -31.59 12.40
CA HIS A 11 -11.20 -32.40 13.53
C HIS A 11 -10.15 -32.42 14.67
N PRO A 12 -10.55 -32.70 15.92
CA PRO A 12 -9.61 -32.75 17.05
C PRO A 12 -8.42 -33.69 16.84
N ASP A 13 -8.60 -34.77 16.08
CA ASP A 13 -7.58 -35.77 15.80
C ASP A 13 -6.48 -35.27 14.83
N ASP A 14 -6.74 -34.18 14.09
CA ASP A 14 -5.80 -33.60 13.12
C ASP A 14 -4.71 -32.76 13.80
N ALA A 15 -4.85 -32.45 15.09
CA ALA A 15 -4.01 -31.49 15.81
C ALA A 15 -2.51 -31.84 15.79
N ALA A 16 -2.15 -33.12 15.99
CA ALA A 16 -0.76 -33.56 15.96
C ALA A 16 -0.13 -33.36 14.57
N GLN A 17 -0.90 -33.67 13.52
CA GLN A 17 -0.43 -33.55 12.15
C GLN A 17 -0.26 -32.09 11.71
N ILE A 18 -1.13 -31.19 12.19
CA ILE A 18 -1.04 -29.75 11.95
C ILE A 18 0.20 -29.15 12.61
N LEU A 19 0.51 -29.55 13.84
CA LEU A 19 1.68 -29.03 14.57
C LEU A 19 3.02 -29.50 13.98
N ASP A 20 3.05 -30.69 13.38
CA ASP A 20 4.26 -31.26 12.75
C ASP A 20 4.46 -30.79 11.30
N ALA A 21 3.45 -30.15 10.69
CA ALA A 21 3.54 -29.65 9.33
C ALA A 21 4.41 -28.38 9.25
N PRO A 22 5.27 -28.24 8.22
CA PRO A 22 5.97 -26.99 7.99
C PRO A 22 4.96 -25.89 7.62
N SER A 23 4.95 -24.80 8.38
CA SER A 23 4.10 -23.63 8.12
C SER A 23 4.23 -23.19 6.67
N ARG A 24 3.11 -23.24 5.94
CA ARG A 24 2.98 -22.67 4.61
C ARG A 24 2.33 -21.31 4.70
N ARG A 25 2.91 -20.34 3.98
CA ARG A 25 2.19 -19.10 3.69
C ARG A 25 0.93 -19.43 2.92
N PHE A 26 -0.20 -18.96 3.39
CA PHE A 26 -1.45 -19.10 2.67
C PHE A 26 -1.41 -18.23 1.41
N VAL A 27 -1.50 -18.87 0.24
CA VAL A 27 -1.48 -18.20 -1.07
C VAL A 27 -2.93 -18.03 -1.52
N HIS A 28 -3.38 -16.78 -1.64
CA HIS A 28 -4.68 -16.46 -2.24
C HIS A 28 -4.49 -16.04 -3.70
N PRO A 29 -4.52 -16.99 -4.66
CA PRO A 29 -4.46 -16.63 -6.06
C PRO A 29 -5.65 -15.70 -6.38
N PRO A 30 -5.44 -14.64 -7.20
CA PRO A 30 -6.52 -13.75 -7.59
C PRO A 30 -7.63 -14.53 -8.29
N HIS A 31 -8.88 -14.17 -7.98
CA HIS A 31 -10.00 -14.72 -8.72
C HIS A 31 -9.90 -14.30 -10.21
N PRO A 32 -10.31 -15.13 -11.20
CA PRO A 32 -10.17 -14.78 -12.62
C PRO A 32 -10.83 -13.47 -13.05
N LEU A 33 -11.82 -12.97 -12.28
CA LEU A 33 -12.49 -11.69 -12.50
C LEU A 33 -11.87 -10.53 -11.72
N GLU A 34 -10.88 -10.79 -10.89
CA GLU A 34 -10.20 -9.79 -10.08
C GLU A 34 -9.08 -9.11 -10.88
N HIS A 35 -9.11 -7.78 -10.95
CA HIS A 35 -8.01 -7.00 -11.51
C HIS A 35 -7.20 -6.34 -10.39
N ARG A 36 -6.10 -6.99 -9.99
CA ARG A 36 -5.22 -6.50 -8.91
C ARG A 36 -4.26 -5.44 -9.42
N LEU A 37 -4.56 -4.17 -9.16
CA LEU A 37 -3.61 -3.07 -9.35
C LEU A 37 -2.78 -2.83 -8.08
N ILE A 38 -3.43 -2.50 -6.97
CA ILE A 38 -2.77 -2.21 -5.68
C ILE A 38 -2.31 -3.51 -5.01
N PHE A 39 -3.08 -4.60 -5.13
CA PHE A 39 -2.79 -5.88 -4.49
C PHE A 39 -1.96 -6.82 -5.38
N ARG A 40 -1.34 -6.31 -6.45
CA ARG A 40 -0.64 -7.15 -7.44
C ARG A 40 0.47 -8.03 -6.85
N ASN A 41 1.05 -7.60 -5.73
CA ASN A 41 2.14 -8.31 -5.04
C ASN A 41 1.64 -9.22 -3.91
N ILE A 42 0.45 -8.94 -3.38
CA ILE A 42 -0.10 -9.58 -2.18
C ILE A 42 -0.63 -10.97 -2.54
N GLY A 43 -0.27 -11.97 -1.73
CA GLY A 43 -0.63 -13.37 -1.95
C GLY A 43 0.13 -14.09 -3.07
N ARG A 44 1.26 -13.55 -3.55
CA ARG A 44 2.17 -14.24 -4.49
C ARG A 44 3.16 -15.14 -3.73
N GLU A 45 3.37 -16.36 -4.22
CA GLU A 45 4.36 -17.30 -3.65
C GLU A 45 5.80 -16.79 -3.74
N ASP A 46 6.11 -16.07 -4.81
CA ASP A 46 7.45 -15.57 -5.12
C ASP A 46 7.73 -14.16 -4.56
N TYR A 47 6.82 -13.64 -3.72
CA TYR A 47 6.91 -12.29 -3.19
C TYR A 47 7.09 -12.28 -1.67
N THR A 48 7.98 -11.40 -1.21
CA THR A 48 8.29 -11.19 0.18
C THR A 48 8.26 -9.68 0.49
N PRO A 49 7.87 -9.25 1.71
CA PRO A 49 7.70 -7.83 2.03
C PRO A 49 9.02 -7.04 2.16
N ASP A 50 10.17 -7.67 1.95
CA ASP A 50 11.48 -7.04 2.08
C ASP A 50 11.85 -6.16 0.89
N LEU A 51 12.83 -5.28 1.13
CA LEU A 51 13.28 -4.29 0.16
C LEU A 51 13.85 -4.92 -1.11
N ASP A 52 14.62 -6.01 -0.99
CA ASP A 52 15.30 -6.63 -2.14
C ASP A 52 14.28 -7.23 -3.10
N CYS A 53 13.26 -7.90 -2.55
CA CYS A 53 12.14 -8.42 -3.32
C CYS A 53 11.34 -7.31 -3.99
N TYR A 54 11.05 -6.21 -3.28
CA TYR A 54 10.35 -5.07 -3.87
C TYR A 54 11.14 -4.47 -5.04
N LEU A 55 12.44 -4.23 -4.86
CA LEU A 55 13.33 -3.70 -5.90
C LEU A 55 13.39 -4.61 -7.13
N LYS A 56 13.52 -5.93 -6.93
CA LYS A 56 13.53 -6.93 -8.01
C LYS A 56 12.23 -6.91 -8.84
N ASN A 57 11.12 -6.53 -8.22
CA ASN A 57 9.80 -6.44 -8.86
C ASN A 57 9.47 -5.02 -9.36
N GLY A 58 10.47 -4.17 -9.60
CA GLY A 58 10.30 -2.81 -10.14
C GLY A 58 9.94 -1.75 -9.09
N GLY A 59 10.11 -2.07 -7.81
CA GLY A 59 9.92 -1.13 -6.71
C GLY A 59 10.80 0.11 -6.82
N TYR A 60 10.25 1.26 -6.41
CA TYR A 60 10.90 2.58 -6.46
C TYR A 60 11.22 3.10 -7.87
N GLU A 61 10.79 2.43 -8.94
CA GLU A 61 10.93 2.95 -10.30
C GLU A 61 10.04 4.18 -10.53
N GLN A 62 8.84 4.21 -9.95
CA GLN A 62 7.96 5.38 -10.08
C GLN A 62 8.48 6.54 -9.24
N LEU A 63 9.10 6.27 -8.09
CA LEU A 63 9.82 7.28 -7.33
C LEU A 63 10.99 7.84 -8.14
N ARG A 64 11.81 6.99 -8.77
CA ARG A 64 12.91 7.41 -9.66
C ARG A 64 12.40 8.28 -10.79
N LYS A 65 11.28 7.94 -11.44
CA LYS A 65 10.63 8.78 -12.44
C LYS A 65 10.15 10.10 -11.83
N ALA A 66 9.42 10.06 -10.72
CA ALA A 66 8.80 11.23 -10.09
C ALA A 66 9.83 12.31 -9.73
N VAL A 67 11.00 11.94 -9.19
CA VAL A 67 12.01 12.94 -8.81
C VAL A 67 12.68 13.65 -10.00
N THR A 68 12.50 13.13 -11.22
CA THR A 68 12.93 13.81 -12.47
C THR A 68 11.87 14.77 -13.02
N MET A 69 10.65 14.69 -12.52
CA MET A 69 9.54 15.53 -12.95
C MET A 69 9.47 16.82 -12.14
N THR A 70 8.79 17.83 -12.68
CA THR A 70 8.40 19.00 -11.88
C THR A 70 7.32 18.59 -10.88
N ARG A 71 7.35 19.18 -9.69
CA ARG A 71 6.32 18.98 -8.65
C ARG A 71 4.91 19.19 -9.18
N ALA A 72 4.70 20.29 -9.92
CA ALA A 72 3.43 20.61 -10.56
C ALA A 72 3.01 19.55 -11.60
N GLY A 73 3.98 18.97 -12.33
CA GLY A 73 3.74 17.88 -13.27
C GLY A 73 3.18 16.63 -12.58
N ILE A 74 3.73 16.26 -11.43
CA ILE A 74 3.24 15.09 -10.65
C ILE A 74 1.83 15.36 -10.13
N VAL A 75 1.57 16.54 -9.55
CA VAL A 75 0.22 16.93 -9.09
C VAL A 75 -0.78 16.84 -10.24
N ASN A 76 -0.40 17.27 -11.45
CA ASN A 76 -1.23 17.18 -12.63
C ASN A 76 -1.46 15.72 -13.10
N GLU A 77 -0.45 14.86 -13.07
CA GLU A 77 -0.59 13.43 -13.39
C GLU A 77 -1.59 12.75 -12.43
N VAL A 78 -1.48 13.03 -11.12
CA VAL A 78 -2.44 12.54 -10.12
C VAL A 78 -3.86 13.09 -10.36
N LYS A 79 -3.99 14.36 -10.75
CA LYS A 79 -5.28 14.96 -11.09
C LYS A 79 -5.90 14.31 -12.33
N THR A 80 -5.11 14.12 -13.39
CA THR A 80 -5.56 13.50 -14.65
C THR A 80 -5.90 12.02 -14.48
N SER A 81 -5.24 11.30 -13.57
CA SER A 81 -5.57 9.89 -13.28
C SER A 81 -6.99 9.70 -12.71
N GLY A 82 -7.62 10.76 -12.20
CA GLY A 82 -8.93 10.69 -11.57
C GLY A 82 -8.93 9.95 -10.23
N LEU A 83 -7.77 9.78 -9.58
CA LEU A 83 -7.67 9.12 -8.28
C LEU A 83 -8.56 9.83 -7.25
N ARG A 84 -9.36 9.04 -6.54
CA ARG A 84 -10.25 9.49 -5.45
C ARG A 84 -9.77 8.91 -4.12
N GLY A 85 -10.07 9.61 -3.03
CA GLY A 85 -9.78 9.15 -1.67
C GLY A 85 -10.46 7.82 -1.38
N ARG A 86 -9.69 6.87 -0.83
CA ARG A 86 -10.15 5.49 -0.56
C ARG A 86 -10.61 5.23 0.88
N GLY A 87 -10.56 6.24 1.74
CA GLY A 87 -11.14 6.20 3.09
C GLY A 87 -12.62 6.59 3.14
N GLY A 88 -13.44 6.19 2.15
CA GLY A 88 -14.89 6.43 2.14
C GLY A 88 -15.37 7.70 1.45
N ALA A 89 -14.89 8.88 1.83
CA ALA A 89 -15.43 10.17 1.34
C ALA A 89 -15.28 10.40 -0.19
N GLY A 90 -14.37 9.68 -0.85
CA GLY A 90 -14.25 9.72 -2.32
C GLY A 90 -13.84 11.07 -2.91
N PHE A 91 -13.19 11.96 -2.13
CA PHE A 91 -12.76 13.26 -2.64
C PHE A 91 -11.63 13.13 -3.68
N PRO A 92 -11.60 13.89 -4.78
CA PRO A 92 -10.54 13.81 -5.78
C PRO A 92 -9.15 14.15 -5.20
N CYS A 93 -8.21 13.21 -5.31
CA CYS A 93 -6.89 13.30 -4.68
C CYS A 93 -6.05 14.46 -5.26
N GLY A 94 -5.94 14.56 -6.58
CA GLY A 94 -5.17 15.63 -7.23
C GLY A 94 -5.74 17.03 -6.97
N VAL A 95 -7.06 17.15 -6.77
CA VAL A 95 -7.69 18.42 -6.35
C VAL A 95 -7.29 18.75 -4.92
N LYS A 96 -7.33 17.79 -3.99
CA LYS A 96 -6.87 17.99 -2.60
C LYS A 96 -5.41 18.47 -2.57
N TRP A 97 -4.55 17.88 -3.39
CA TRP A 97 -3.14 18.26 -3.50
C TRP A 97 -2.95 19.71 -3.97
N SER A 98 -3.80 20.19 -4.89
CA SER A 98 -3.73 21.56 -5.40
C SER A 98 -4.06 22.65 -4.39
N PHE A 99 -4.57 22.30 -3.20
CA PHE A 99 -4.80 23.26 -2.12
C PHE A 99 -3.50 23.73 -1.46
N ILE A 100 -2.42 22.96 -1.59
CA ILE A 100 -1.10 23.37 -1.12
C ILE A 100 -0.50 24.34 -2.13
N LYS A 101 -0.20 25.55 -1.69
CA LYS A 101 0.37 26.59 -2.55
C LYS A 101 1.84 26.26 -2.85
N PRO A 102 2.33 26.51 -4.08
CA PRO A 102 3.73 26.28 -4.44
C PRO A 102 4.74 27.08 -3.59
N ASP A 103 4.33 28.24 -3.07
CA ASP A 103 5.11 29.18 -2.28
C ASP A 103 4.77 29.13 -0.78
N GLU A 104 4.13 28.04 -0.32
CA GLU A 104 3.76 27.87 1.08
C GLU A 104 5.02 27.95 1.97
N GLN A 105 5.00 28.90 2.91
CA GLN A 105 6.12 29.14 3.83
C GLN A 105 5.96 28.35 5.13
N LYS A 106 4.74 27.87 5.42
CA LYS A 106 4.48 27.06 6.59
C LYS A 106 4.94 25.62 6.36
N PRO A 107 5.35 24.91 7.43
CA PRO A 107 5.58 23.47 7.35
C PRO A 107 4.32 22.75 6.86
N VAL A 108 4.45 21.98 5.79
CA VAL A 108 3.41 21.09 5.27
C VAL A 108 3.74 19.67 5.72
N TYR A 109 2.72 18.96 6.20
CA TYR A 109 2.82 17.59 6.67
C TYR A 109 2.00 16.65 5.80
N LEU A 110 2.48 15.43 5.63
CA LEU A 110 1.70 14.33 5.07
C LEU A 110 1.27 13.41 6.20
N ILE A 111 -0.02 13.08 6.23
CA ILE A 111 -0.58 12.13 7.19
C ILE A 111 -1.17 10.98 6.38
N CYS A 112 -0.58 9.80 6.51
CA CYS A 112 -1.17 8.55 6.06
C CYS A 112 -2.06 8.03 7.19
N ASN A 113 -3.37 8.06 6.98
CA ASN A 113 -4.33 7.46 7.90
C ASN A 113 -4.42 5.96 7.60
N ALA A 114 -3.96 5.13 8.52
CA ALA A 114 -3.95 3.68 8.48
C ALA A 114 -4.70 3.04 9.67
N ASP A 115 -5.56 3.81 10.35
CA ASP A 115 -6.34 3.37 11.52
C ASP A 115 -7.30 2.21 11.18
N GLU A 116 -7.83 2.19 9.95
CA GLU A 116 -8.73 1.16 9.40
C GLU A 116 -9.77 0.63 10.41
N SER A 117 -10.40 1.54 11.17
CA SER A 117 -11.26 1.19 12.31
C SER A 117 -12.68 0.79 11.91
N GLU A 118 -13.02 0.83 10.62
CA GLU A 118 -14.33 0.44 10.14
C GLU A 118 -14.54 -1.09 10.21
N PRO A 119 -15.70 -1.57 10.72
CA PRO A 119 -16.00 -3.00 10.71
C PRO A 119 -15.97 -3.59 9.30
N GLY A 120 -15.20 -4.67 9.12
CA GLY A 120 -15.09 -5.39 7.84
C GLY A 120 -14.07 -4.79 6.86
N THR A 121 -13.31 -3.77 7.24
CA THR A 121 -12.15 -3.30 6.46
C THR A 121 -10.85 -3.94 6.96
N PHE A 122 -10.01 -4.38 6.02
CA PHE A 122 -8.73 -5.03 6.30
C PHE A 122 -7.70 -4.80 5.18
N LYS A 123 -8.02 -3.92 4.21
CA LYS A 123 -7.22 -3.69 3.01
C LYS A 123 -5.91 -2.97 3.34
N ASP A 124 -5.93 -2.04 4.29
CA ASP A 124 -4.79 -1.20 4.64
C ASP A 124 -3.81 -2.04 5.46
N ARG A 125 -4.33 -2.88 6.36
CA ARG A 125 -3.58 -3.94 7.05
C ARG A 125 -2.76 -4.79 6.08
N TYR A 126 -3.38 -5.32 5.02
CA TYR A 126 -2.67 -6.16 4.04
C TYR A 126 -1.57 -5.39 3.30
N ILE A 127 -1.81 -4.15 2.89
CA ILE A 127 -0.76 -3.33 2.25
C ILE A 127 0.42 -3.13 3.21
N ILE A 128 0.15 -2.79 4.46
CA ILE A 128 1.21 -2.50 5.44
C ILE A 128 2.02 -3.74 5.79
N HIS A 129 1.37 -4.90 5.92
CA HIS A 129 2.06 -6.13 6.31
C HIS A 129 2.70 -6.88 5.14
N GLU A 130 2.05 -6.90 3.98
CA GLU A 130 2.50 -7.74 2.86
C GLU A 130 3.21 -6.96 1.75
N ASP A 131 2.92 -5.66 1.57
CA ASP A 131 3.59 -4.81 0.58
C ASP A 131 3.92 -3.40 1.12
N PRO A 132 4.66 -3.30 2.23
CA PRO A 132 4.90 -2.02 2.92
C PRO A 132 5.63 -1.01 2.04
N HIS A 133 6.55 -1.48 1.19
CA HIS A 133 7.34 -0.59 0.34
C HIS A 133 6.49 0.12 -0.71
N GLN A 134 5.38 -0.46 -1.18
CA GLN A 134 4.42 0.24 -2.03
C GLN A 134 3.79 1.45 -1.33
N LEU A 135 3.43 1.31 -0.05
CA LEU A 135 2.92 2.43 0.73
C LEU A 135 3.99 3.51 0.89
N LEU A 136 5.22 3.11 1.25
CA LEU A 136 6.34 4.02 1.42
C LEU A 136 6.69 4.75 0.12
N GLU A 137 6.71 4.08 -1.02
CA GLU A 137 6.93 4.69 -2.33
C GLU A 137 5.87 5.77 -2.62
N GLY A 138 4.59 5.45 -2.39
CA GLY A 138 3.49 6.42 -2.52
C GLY A 138 3.66 7.64 -1.61
N ILE A 139 4.06 7.43 -0.35
CA ILE A 139 4.36 8.50 0.61
C ILE A 139 5.50 9.38 0.11
N LEU A 140 6.60 8.79 -0.37
CA LEU A 140 7.78 9.52 -0.85
C LEU A 140 7.45 10.37 -2.09
N ILE A 141 6.73 9.81 -3.07
CA ILE A 141 6.26 10.53 -4.27
C ILE A 141 5.37 11.71 -3.86
N SER A 142 4.43 11.47 -2.95
CA SER A 142 3.53 12.49 -2.44
C SER A 142 4.28 13.61 -1.72
N CYS A 143 5.27 13.24 -0.90
CA CYS A 143 6.09 14.22 -0.19
C CYS A 143 6.90 15.08 -1.16
N PHE A 144 7.53 14.44 -2.15
CA PHE A 144 8.28 15.16 -3.17
C PHE A 144 7.39 16.14 -3.95
N ALA A 145 6.23 15.67 -4.42
CA ALA A 145 5.27 16.48 -5.18
C ALA A 145 4.76 17.70 -4.40
N LEU A 146 4.53 17.54 -3.10
CA LEU A 146 3.95 18.58 -2.24
C LEU A 146 5.00 19.40 -1.47
N GLY A 147 6.29 19.12 -1.64
CA GLY A 147 7.37 19.78 -0.89
C GLY A 147 7.34 19.48 0.63
N VAL A 148 6.70 18.38 1.02
CA VAL A 148 6.59 17.95 2.42
C VAL A 148 7.92 17.37 2.88
N LYS A 149 8.34 17.76 4.09
CA LYS A 149 9.58 17.27 4.72
C LYS A 149 9.33 16.22 5.80
N THR A 150 8.11 16.15 6.33
CA THR A 150 7.75 15.27 7.44
C THR A 150 6.43 14.58 7.16
N ALA A 151 6.45 13.26 7.22
CA ALA A 151 5.28 12.42 7.07
C ALA A 151 5.05 11.58 8.33
N TYR A 152 3.79 11.34 8.66
CA TYR A 152 3.36 10.47 9.75
C TYR A 152 2.45 9.38 9.20
N ILE A 153 2.63 8.16 9.69
CA ILE A 153 1.69 7.05 9.49
C ILE A 153 0.97 6.87 10.82
N TYR A 154 -0.34 7.09 10.83
CA TYR A 154 -1.18 6.87 11.99
C TYR A 154 -1.79 5.47 11.85
N ILE A 155 -1.30 4.51 12.64
CA ILE A 155 -1.73 3.11 12.69
C ILE A 155 -2.60 2.93 13.93
#